data_AF-A0A357M9Z7-F1
#
_entry.id   AF-A0A357M9Z7-F1
#
_cell.length_a   1.000
_cell.length_b   1.000
_cell.length_c   1.000
_cell.angle_alpha   90.00
_cell.angle_beta   90.00
_cell.angle_gamma   90.00
#
_symmetry.space_group_name_H-M   'P 1'
#
loop_
_entity.id
_entity.type
_entity.pdbx_description
1 polymer ?
#
loop_
_entity_poly.entity_id
_entity_poly.type
_entity_poly.pdbx_seq_one_letter_code
_entity_poly.pdbx_strand_id
1 'polypeptide(L)' 'MSEDKKLHIIEATNRVIYRMGIAGTTMRRIADEAGLSTGALYHHYNSKEEILYDAMDRSLSVSTRIA' A
#
# COMPACT_ATOMS: atom_id res chain seq x y z
N MET A 1 0.32 14.01 -9.25
CA MET A 1 1.55 14.00 -8.43
C MET A 1 1.36 13.33 -7.07
N SER A 2 0.38 13.66 -6.23
CA SER A 2 0.14 12.93 -4.95
C SER A 2 -0.58 11.59 -5.15
N GLU A 3 -1.56 11.54 -6.05
CA GLU A 3 -2.31 10.33 -6.43
C GLU A 3 -1.39 9.20 -6.94
N ASP A 4 -0.42 9.55 -7.79
CA ASP A 4 0.55 8.58 -8.34
C ASP A 4 1.42 7.95 -7.24
N LYS A 5 1.77 8.72 -6.22
CA LYS A 5 2.54 8.21 -5.07
C LYS A 5 1.72 7.28 -4.19
N LYS A 6 0.46 7.60 -3.91
CA LYS A 6 -0.43 6.69 -3.17
C LYS A 6 -0.60 5.37 -3.92
N LEU A 7 -0.79 5.43 -5.24
CA LEU A 7 -0.88 4.22 -6.05
C LEU A 7 0.39 3.36 -5.96
N HIS A 8 1.57 3.96 -6.08
CA HIS A 8 2.84 3.25 -5.94
C HIS A 8 3.00 2.59 -4.55
N ILE A 9 2.58 3.28 -3.48
CA ILE A 9 2.56 2.73 -2.11
C ILE A 9 1.60 1.53 -2.00
N ILE A 10 0.42 1.61 -2.61
CA ILE A 10 -0.57 0.53 -2.62
C ILE A 10 -0.01 -0.69 -3.36
N GLU A 11 0.62 -0.50 -4.52
CA GLU A 11 1.24 -1.59 -5.28
C GLU A 11 2.37 -2.27 -4.49
N ALA A 12 3.24 -1.48 -3.86
CA ALA A 12 4.27 -1.98 -2.96
C ALA A 12 3.67 -2.79 -1.80
N THR A 13 2.59 -2.28 -1.20
CA THR A 13 1.87 -2.96 -0.12
C THR A 13 1.33 -4.32 -0.58
N ASN A 14 0.70 -4.39 -1.75
CA ASN A 14 0.21 -5.65 -2.32
C ASN A 14 1.35 -6.66 -2.53
N ARG A 15 2.52 -6.22 -2.99
CA ARG A 15 3.71 -7.08 -3.13
C ARG A 15 4.20 -7.60 -1.78
N VAL A 16 4.22 -6.77 -0.74
CA VAL A 16 4.60 -7.20 0.62
C VAL A 16 3.60 -8.20 1.18
N ILE A 17 2.29 -7.95 1.04
CA ILE A 17 1.23 -8.87 1.46
C ILE A 17 1.38 -10.21 0.76
N TYR A 18 1.60 -10.22 -0.56
CA TYR A 18 1.77 -11.45 -1.32
C TYR A 18 2.94 -12.30 -0.81
N ARG A 19 4.06 -11.67 -0.41
CA ARG A 19 5.25 -12.39 0.08
C ARG A 19 5.20 -12.78 1.56
N MET A 20 4.56 -11.97 2.41
CA MET A 20 4.70 -12.05 3.86
C MET A 20 3.37 -12.18 4.62
N GLY A 21 2.24 -12.13 3.91
CA GLY A 21 0.91 -11.99 4.50
C GLY A 21 0.68 -10.64 5.19
N ILE A 22 -0.56 -10.41 5.63
CA ILE A 22 -0.96 -9.15 6.29
C ILE A 22 -0.21 -8.94 7.62
N ALA A 23 -0.03 -10.00 8.42
CA ALA A 23 0.69 -9.92 9.69
C ALA A 23 2.16 -9.54 9.50
N GLY A 24 2.80 -10.02 8.43
CA GLY A 24 4.17 -9.67 8.06
C GLY A 24 4.30 -8.32 7.35
N THR A 25 3.20 -7.65 7.04
CA THR A 25 3.23 -6.32 6.41
C THR A 25 3.47 -5.27 7.49
N THR A 26 4.50 -4.42 7.32
CA THR A 26 4.84 -3.34 8.26
C THR A 26 5.16 -2.05 7.50
N MET A 27 5.01 -0.90 8.16
CA MET A 27 5.31 0.41 7.55
C MET A 27 6.73 0.46 6.95
N ARG A 28 7.72 -0.09 7.67
CA ARG A 28 9.11 -0.14 7.17
C ARG A 28 9.22 -0.97 5.90
N ARG A 29 8.64 -2.18 5.87
CA ARG A 29 8.72 -3.06 4.69
C ARG A 29 7.99 -2.47 3.49
N ILE A 30 6.88 -1.79 3.71
CA ILE A 30 6.17 -1.08 2.64
C ILE A 30 7.04 0.06 2.10
N ALA A 31 7.66 0.85 2.98
CA ALA A 31 8.54 1.94 2.57
C ALA A 31 9.75 1.42 1.77
N ASP A 32 10.39 0.35 2.25
CA ASP A 32 11.50 -0.32 1.57
C ASP A 32 11.07 -0.81 0.17
N GLU A 33 9.92 -1.48 0.06
CA GLU A 33 9.38 -1.97 -1.21
C GLU A 33 8.96 -0.84 -2.17
N ALA A 34 8.54 0.31 -1.63
CA ALA A 34 8.19 1.50 -2.40
C ALA A 34 9.40 2.37 -2.78
N GLY A 35 10.61 2.04 -2.28
CA GLY A 35 11.80 2.89 -2.46
C GLY A 35 11.69 4.24 -1.74
N LEU A 36 10.98 4.27 -0.61
CA LEU A 36 10.75 5.45 0.21
C LEU A 36 11.42 5.29 1.58
N SER A 37 11.69 6.42 2.24
CA SER A 37 11.95 6.39 3.68
C SER A 37 10.65 6.14 4.44
N THR A 38 10.74 5.56 5.64
CA THR A 38 9.56 5.39 6.50
C THR A 38 8.90 6.74 6.83
N GLY A 39 9.68 7.81 7.03
CA GLY A 39 9.14 9.16 7.25
C GLY A 39 8.37 9.69 6.04
N ALA A 40 8.88 9.46 4.83
CA ALA A 40 8.18 9.80 3.59
C ALA A 40 6.84 9.04 3.45
N LEU A 41 6.80 7.77 3.88
CA LEU A 41 5.56 7.00 3.92
C LEU A 41 4.57 7.56 4.96
N TYR A 42 5.05 7.96 6.14
CA TYR A 42 4.20 8.56 7.18
C TYR A 42 3.58 9.90 6.78
N HIS A 43 4.15 10.62 5.82
CA HIS A 43 3.50 11.82 5.25
C HIS A 43 2.24 11.49 4.42
N HIS A 44 2.11 10.25 3.96
CA HIS A 44 0.96 9.80 3.17
C HIS A 44 -0.05 8.98 3.98
N TYR A 45 0.43 8.23 4.97
CA TYR A 45 -0.35 7.29 5.75
C TYR A 45 0.08 7.27 7.21
N ASN A 46 -0.88 7.40 8.13
CA ASN A 46 -0.60 7.44 9.56
C ASN A 46 -0.39 6.04 10.16
N SER A 47 -0.91 5.01 9.49
CA SER A 47 -0.84 3.63 9.95
C SER A 47 -0.79 2.63 8.81
N LYS A 48 -0.43 1.39 9.15
CA LYS A 48 -0.50 0.26 8.22
C LYS A 48 -1.95 -0.01 7.82
N GLU A 49 -2.87 0.11 8.77
CA GLU A 49 -4.28 -0.16 8.60
C GLU A 49 -4.90 0.78 7.55
N GLU A 50 -4.55 2.06 7.56
CA GLU A 50 -4.98 3.04 6.55
C GLU A 50 -4.55 2.61 5.14
N ILE A 51 -3.30 2.15 4.97
CA ILE A 51 -2.81 1.64 3.68
C ILE A 51 -3.56 0.37 3.26
N LEU A 52 -3.82 -0.54 4.20
CA LEU A 52 -4.54 -1.78 3.93
C LEU A 52 -5.98 -1.52 3.48
N TYR A 53 -6.66 -0.54 4.09
CA TYR A 53 -8.00 -0.13 3.66
C TYR A 53 -7.98 0.40 2.22
N ASP A 54 -7.08 1.34 1.90
CA ASP A 54 -6.95 1.89 0.55
C ASP A 54 -6.59 0.79 -0.47
N ALA A 55 -5.70 -0.14 -0.12
CA ALA A 55 -5.31 -1.25 -0.99
C ALA A 55 -6.47 -2.22 -1.26
N MET A 56 -7.28 -2.53 -0.24
CA MET A 56 -8.46 -3.38 -0.38
C MET A 56 -9.56 -2.70 -1.19
N ASP A 57 -9.87 -1.42 -0.89
CA ASP A 57 -10.87 -0.64 -1.61
C ASP A 57 -10.55 -0.57 -3.11
N ARG A 58 -9.28 -0.33 -3.44
CA ARG A 58 -8.84 -0.31 -4.83
C ARG A 58 -8.90 -1.68 -5.51
N SER A 59 -8.60 -2.76 -4.80
CA SER A 59 -8.69 -4.13 -5.34
C SER A 59 -10.13 -4.54 -5.67
N LEU A 60 -11.09 -4.08 -4.86
CA LEU A 60 -12.52 -4.27 -5.09
C LEU A 60 -13.04 -3.41 -6.26
N SER A 61 -12.59 -2.16 -6.37
CA SER A 61 -12.95 -1.26 -7.49
C SER A 61 -12.49 -1.78 -8.86
N VAL A 62 -11.35 -2.47 -8.93
CA VAL A 62 -10.85 -3.07 -10.19
C VAL A 62 -11.70 -4.28 -10.60
N SER A 63 -12.23 -5.04 -9.64
CA SER A 63 -13.04 -6.24 -9.92
C SER A 63 -14.41 -5.93 -10.53
N THR A 64 -14.95 -4.73 -10.30
CA THR A 64 -16.24 -4.28 -10.87
C THR A 64 -16.15 -3.89 -12.35
N ARG A 65 -14.95 -3.72 -12.92
CA ARG A 65 -14.75 -3.38 -14.34
C ARG A 65 -14.71 -4.60 -15.28
N ILE A 66 -15.02 -5.79 -14.76
CA ILE A 66 -15.00 -7.05 -15.52
C ILE A 66 -16.41 -7.64 -15.69
N ALA A 67 -17.47 -6.84 -15.51
CA ALA A 67 -18.86 -7.23 -15.77
C ALA A 67 -19.53 -6.27 -16.75
#